data_AF-A0A1G0RKT8-F1
#
_entry.id   AF-A0A1G0RKT8-F1
#
_cell.length_a   1.000
_cell.length_b   1.000
_cell.length_c   1.000
_cell.angle_alpha   90.00
_cell.angle_beta   90.00
_cell.angle_gamma   90.00
#
_symmetry.space_group_name_H-M   'P 1'
#
loop_
_entity.id
_entity.type
_entity.pdbx_description
1 polymer ?
#
loop_
_entity_poly.entity_id
_entity_poly.type
_entity_poly.pdbx_seq_one_letter_code
_entity_poly.pdbx_strand_id
1 'polypeptide(L)'
;MGKEQTKKKINLAVYWGAACGGCCVSVLDVHEALFTVLEHADLVFWPIALDIKYKDVEAMPDGHIDVTLYNGAVRNSENEHIAKLLRKKSKVLVAYGSCAHMGGIPGLANFTTKEELFKRVYETTESTVNPDKIRPLPEFKVKEGTLTIPVFYNDVRSLNQVVDVDYYLPGCPPQTERLVEVFLAIVTGAQLPPKGSVVGANVKTQCDECERKKTENKKIKKFYRPWQIEDDGETCFLEQGVICMGPATRGGCGFRCIKGNAPCRGCYGPPPDAPDPGSKMMSAIATMIDSNDEKEIEKIIEGIDDPAGTFYRFSLPSSLLRRKLI
;
A
#
# COMPACT_ATOMS: atom_id res chain seq x y z
N MET A 1 -42.91 -17.66 -19.59
CA MET A 1 -41.63 -17.07 -20.02
C MET A 1 -41.44 -15.76 -19.28
N GLY A 2 -40.89 -15.83 -18.07
CA GLY A 2 -40.67 -14.65 -17.23
C GLY A 2 -39.48 -13.86 -17.77
N LYS A 3 -39.66 -12.55 -17.94
CA LYS A 3 -38.57 -11.63 -18.27
C LYS A 3 -37.55 -11.67 -17.12
N GLU A 4 -36.37 -12.22 -17.39
CA GLU A 4 -35.20 -12.05 -16.53
C GLU A 4 -34.96 -10.54 -16.37
N GLN A 5 -35.20 -10.02 -15.16
CA GLN A 5 -34.76 -8.67 -14.81
C GLN A 5 -33.24 -8.69 -14.79
N THR A 6 -32.60 -8.33 -15.90
CA THR A 6 -31.15 -8.09 -15.94
C THR A 6 -30.83 -7.01 -14.92
N LYS A 7 -30.25 -7.42 -13.78
CA LYS A 7 -29.77 -6.54 -12.72
C LYS A 7 -28.85 -5.51 -13.36
N LYS A 8 -29.08 -4.21 -13.11
CA LYS A 8 -28.26 -3.13 -13.68
C LYS A 8 -26.81 -3.31 -13.21
N LYS A 9 -25.88 -3.46 -14.16
CA LYS A 9 -24.45 -3.53 -13.87
C LYS A 9 -23.96 -2.22 -13.27
N ILE A 10 -22.96 -2.31 -12.39
CA ILE A 10 -22.31 -1.14 -11.80
C ILE A 10 -21.19 -0.64 -12.72
N ASN A 11 -21.01 0.66 -12.81
CA ASN A 11 -19.86 1.23 -13.50
C ASN A 11 -18.63 1.15 -12.60
N LEU A 12 -17.64 0.35 -12.99
CA LEU A 12 -16.41 0.10 -12.24
C LEU A 12 -15.20 0.70 -12.98
N ALA A 13 -14.35 1.40 -12.22
CA ALA A 13 -13.05 1.83 -12.71
C ALA A 13 -11.91 1.28 -11.86
N VAL A 14 -10.76 1.02 -12.48
CA VAL A 14 -9.53 0.59 -11.83
C VAL A 14 -8.39 1.44 -12.39
N TYR A 15 -7.66 2.12 -11.53
CA TYR A 15 -6.62 3.06 -11.98
C TYR A 15 -5.35 2.97 -11.15
N TRP A 16 -4.18 3.11 -11.79
CA TRP A 16 -2.87 3.14 -11.15
C TRP A 16 -2.33 4.57 -11.01
N GLY A 17 -1.84 4.94 -9.82
CA GLY A 17 -1.03 6.13 -9.58
C GLY A 17 0.46 5.78 -9.62
N ALA A 18 1.21 6.24 -8.62
CA ALA A 18 2.55 5.74 -8.34
C ALA A 18 2.47 4.30 -7.80
N ALA A 19 2.39 3.33 -8.71
CA ALA A 19 2.17 1.91 -8.44
C ALA A 19 3.18 1.02 -9.19
N CYS A 20 3.21 -0.26 -8.83
CA CYS A 20 4.01 -1.29 -9.50
C CYS A 20 3.19 -2.21 -10.43
N GLY A 21 1.90 -1.95 -10.62
CA GLY A 21 0.98 -2.82 -11.37
C GLY A 21 0.43 -4.02 -10.58
N GLY A 22 1.03 -4.40 -9.43
CA GLY A 22 0.63 -5.60 -8.67
C GLY A 22 -0.83 -5.61 -8.20
N CYS A 23 -1.43 -4.45 -7.91
CA CYS A 23 -2.86 -4.38 -7.57
C CYS A 23 -3.74 -4.67 -8.79
N CYS A 24 -3.39 -4.19 -9.98
CA CYS A 24 -4.10 -4.56 -11.21
C CYS A 24 -4.01 -6.06 -11.49
N VAL A 25 -2.83 -6.67 -11.24
CA VAL A 25 -2.65 -8.13 -11.36
C VAL A 25 -3.53 -8.86 -10.35
N SER A 26 -3.63 -8.40 -9.10
CA SER A 26 -4.54 -9.00 -8.11
C SER A 26 -6.03 -8.96 -8.52
N VAL A 27 -6.44 -7.95 -9.29
CA VAL A 27 -7.80 -7.91 -9.88
C VAL A 27 -7.96 -8.97 -10.97
N LEU A 28 -6.91 -9.26 -11.74
CA LEU A 28 -6.91 -10.30 -12.78
C LEU A 28 -6.77 -11.72 -12.18
N ASP A 29 -6.08 -11.86 -11.05
CA ASP A 29 -5.87 -13.12 -10.33
C ASP A 29 -7.15 -13.68 -9.68
N VAL A 30 -8.30 -13.01 -9.82
CA VAL A 30 -9.60 -13.62 -9.51
C VAL A 30 -9.96 -14.76 -10.48
N HIS A 31 -9.15 -14.97 -11.53
CA HIS A 31 -9.25 -16.06 -12.50
C HIS A 31 -10.67 -16.18 -13.07
N GLU A 32 -11.34 -17.32 -12.90
CA GLU A 32 -12.69 -17.57 -13.43
C GLU A 32 -13.74 -16.67 -12.77
N ALA A 33 -13.52 -16.23 -11.53
CA ALA A 33 -14.45 -15.30 -10.86
C ALA A 33 -14.47 -13.91 -11.54
N LEU A 34 -13.53 -13.62 -12.45
CA LEU A 34 -13.53 -12.39 -13.24
C LEU A 34 -14.78 -12.33 -14.13
N PHE A 35 -15.24 -13.46 -14.64
CA PHE A 35 -16.45 -13.50 -15.46
C PHE A 35 -17.68 -13.09 -14.65
N THR A 36 -17.78 -13.52 -13.38
CA THR A 36 -18.82 -13.06 -12.46
C THR A 36 -18.73 -11.56 -12.17
N VAL A 37 -17.51 -11.01 -12.09
CA VAL A 37 -17.33 -9.55 -11.97
C VAL A 37 -17.87 -8.84 -13.21
N LEU A 38 -17.54 -9.32 -14.42
CA LEU A 38 -17.99 -8.75 -15.69
C LEU A 38 -19.50 -8.92 -15.96
N GLU A 39 -20.14 -9.92 -15.35
CA GLU A 39 -21.60 -10.08 -15.36
C GLU A 39 -22.32 -8.99 -14.54
N HIS A 40 -21.64 -8.44 -13.53
CA HIS A 40 -22.23 -7.47 -12.59
C HIS A 40 -21.64 -6.07 -12.67
N ALA A 41 -20.53 -5.88 -13.37
CA ALA A 41 -19.87 -4.59 -13.53
C ALA A 41 -19.45 -4.33 -14.98
N ASP A 42 -19.71 -3.11 -15.43
CA ASP A 42 -19.16 -2.57 -16.66
C ASP A 42 -17.87 -1.82 -16.34
N LEU A 43 -16.75 -2.28 -16.88
CA LEU A 43 -15.46 -1.62 -16.71
C LEU A 43 -15.42 -0.37 -17.62
N VAL A 44 -15.52 0.80 -17.01
CA VAL A 44 -15.59 2.08 -17.73
C VAL A 44 -14.24 2.78 -17.84
N PHE A 45 -13.26 2.40 -17.00
CA PHE A 45 -11.92 2.94 -17.07
C PHE A 45 -10.91 1.99 -16.41
N TRP A 46 -10.01 1.42 -17.21
CA TRP A 46 -8.90 0.61 -16.73
C TRP A 46 -7.75 0.62 -17.74
N PRO A 47 -6.74 1.49 -17.58
CA PRO A 47 -5.71 1.69 -18.61
C PRO A 47 -4.91 0.45 -19.02
N ILE A 48 -4.83 -0.58 -18.17
CA ILE A 48 -4.12 -1.83 -18.51
C ILE A 48 -4.91 -2.70 -19.50
N ALA A 49 -6.24 -2.60 -19.49
CA ALA A 49 -7.14 -3.56 -20.13
C ALA A 49 -8.07 -2.92 -21.17
N LEU A 50 -8.25 -1.61 -21.13
CA LEU A 50 -9.18 -0.87 -21.97
C LEU A 50 -8.49 0.31 -22.66
N ASP A 51 -9.01 0.67 -23.83
CA ASP A 51 -8.52 1.81 -24.62
C ASP A 51 -9.11 3.17 -24.24
N ILE A 52 -9.90 3.24 -23.17
CA ILE A 52 -10.44 4.50 -22.63
C ILE A 52 -9.28 5.39 -22.16
N LYS A 53 -9.22 6.62 -22.69
CA LYS A 53 -8.17 7.60 -22.38
C LYS A 53 -8.67 8.63 -21.39
N TYR A 54 -7.76 9.45 -20.85
CA TYR A 54 -8.11 10.45 -19.82
C TYR A 54 -9.18 11.45 -20.27
N LYS A 55 -9.16 11.88 -21.54
CA LYS A 55 -10.17 12.78 -22.10
C LYS A 55 -11.58 12.20 -22.07
N ASP A 56 -11.70 10.89 -22.26
CA ASP A 56 -12.99 10.20 -22.20
C ASP A 56 -13.56 10.24 -20.78
N VAL A 57 -12.69 10.02 -19.77
CA VAL A 57 -13.05 10.12 -18.35
C VAL A 57 -13.41 11.56 -17.95
N GLU A 58 -12.68 12.55 -18.47
CA GLU A 58 -12.98 13.97 -18.26
C GLU A 58 -14.37 14.36 -18.77
N ALA A 59 -14.76 13.80 -19.92
CA ALA A 59 -16.06 14.01 -20.56
C ALA A 59 -17.22 13.25 -19.88
N MET A 60 -16.94 12.24 -19.05
CA MET A 60 -18.00 11.54 -18.29
C MET A 60 -18.74 12.50 -17.35
N PRO A 61 -20.04 12.33 -17.11
CA PRO A 61 -20.74 13.08 -16.07
C PRO A 61 -20.13 12.85 -14.67
N ASP A 62 -20.28 13.82 -13.78
CA ASP A 62 -19.85 13.63 -12.38
C ASP A 62 -20.69 12.55 -11.69
N GLY A 63 -20.05 11.74 -10.85
CA GLY A 63 -20.69 10.57 -10.26
C GLY A 63 -21.14 9.48 -11.26
N HIS A 64 -20.64 9.49 -12.49
CA HIS A 64 -20.95 8.45 -13.48
C HIS A 64 -20.40 7.07 -13.11
N ILE A 65 -19.25 7.03 -12.42
CA ILE A 65 -18.60 5.80 -11.97
C ILE A 65 -19.17 5.44 -10.61
N ASP A 66 -19.71 4.22 -10.45
CA ASP A 66 -20.27 3.78 -9.18
C ASP A 66 -19.15 3.50 -8.17
N VAL A 67 -18.11 2.78 -8.59
CA VAL A 67 -16.96 2.42 -7.75
C VAL A 67 -15.65 2.60 -8.53
N THR A 68 -14.68 3.26 -7.91
CA THR A 68 -13.30 3.30 -8.41
C THR A 68 -12.34 2.64 -7.44
N LEU A 69 -11.58 1.68 -7.92
CA LEU A 69 -10.43 1.09 -7.24
C LEU A 69 -9.17 1.85 -7.65
N TYR A 70 -8.80 2.85 -6.86
CA TYR A 70 -7.57 3.63 -7.08
C TYR A 70 -6.41 2.91 -6.39
N ASN A 71 -5.46 2.40 -7.16
CA ASN A 71 -4.22 1.82 -6.65
C ASN A 71 -3.03 2.74 -6.89
N GLY A 72 -2.00 2.63 -6.04
CA GLY A 72 -0.82 3.49 -6.13
C GLY A 72 -0.91 4.76 -5.29
N ALA A 73 0.24 5.32 -4.96
CA ALA A 73 0.36 6.56 -4.21
C ALA A 73 0.29 7.79 -5.15
N VAL A 74 0.41 9.00 -4.61
CA VAL A 74 0.55 10.23 -5.38
C VAL A 74 2.00 10.71 -5.31
N ARG A 75 2.72 10.68 -6.44
CA ARG A 75 4.14 11.10 -6.53
C ARG A 75 4.40 12.24 -7.52
N ASN A 76 3.48 12.49 -8.44
CA ASN A 76 3.62 13.56 -9.44
C ASN A 76 2.27 14.25 -9.72
N SER A 77 2.31 15.30 -10.53
CA SER A 77 1.13 16.10 -10.89
C SER A 77 0.05 15.32 -11.65
N GLU A 78 0.42 14.32 -12.45
CA GLU A 78 -0.55 13.48 -13.16
C GLU A 78 -1.31 12.57 -12.19
N ASN A 79 -0.63 11.94 -11.23
CA ASN A 79 -1.29 11.15 -10.20
C ASN A 79 -2.28 12.01 -9.41
N GLU A 80 -1.91 13.25 -9.07
CA GLU A 80 -2.80 14.18 -8.38
C GLU A 80 -4.00 14.60 -9.25
N HIS A 81 -3.77 14.92 -10.52
CA HIS A 81 -4.84 15.24 -11.48
C HIS A 81 -5.86 14.10 -11.56
N ILE A 82 -5.38 12.88 -11.83
CA ILE A 82 -6.27 11.74 -12.01
C ILE A 82 -6.95 11.33 -10.70
N ALA A 83 -6.29 11.46 -9.54
CA ALA A 83 -6.94 11.24 -8.25
C ALA A 83 -8.13 12.20 -8.05
N LYS A 84 -7.95 13.50 -8.35
CA LYS A 84 -9.03 14.51 -8.26
C LYS A 84 -10.13 14.26 -9.28
N LEU A 85 -9.76 13.93 -10.52
CA LEU A 85 -10.71 13.59 -11.58
C LEU A 85 -11.57 12.39 -11.17
N LEU A 86 -10.94 11.27 -10.79
CA LEU A 86 -11.66 10.06 -10.40
C LEU A 86 -12.50 10.27 -9.15
N ARG A 87 -12.03 11.04 -8.17
CA ARG A 87 -12.87 11.44 -7.03
C ARG A 87 -14.14 12.14 -7.49
N LYS A 88 -14.05 13.08 -8.42
CA LYS A 88 -15.19 13.82 -8.97
C LYS A 88 -16.14 12.93 -9.78
N LYS A 89 -15.58 11.99 -10.56
CA LYS A 89 -16.36 11.07 -11.40
C LYS A 89 -16.95 9.87 -10.64
N SER A 90 -16.48 9.58 -9.43
CA SER A 90 -16.87 8.39 -8.67
C SER A 90 -17.83 8.69 -7.52
N LYS A 91 -18.85 7.85 -7.36
CA LYS A 91 -19.69 7.83 -6.14
C LYS A 91 -18.91 7.25 -4.97
N VAL A 92 -18.24 6.13 -5.17
CA VAL A 92 -17.36 5.49 -4.19
C VAL A 92 -15.92 5.43 -4.71
N LEU A 93 -14.97 5.99 -3.95
CA LEU A 93 -13.54 5.89 -4.22
C LEU A 93 -12.88 5.03 -3.15
N VAL A 94 -12.24 3.95 -3.56
CA VAL A 94 -11.55 3.00 -2.69
C VAL A 94 -10.04 3.17 -2.89
N ALA A 95 -9.32 3.39 -1.80
CA ALA A 95 -7.86 3.26 -1.77
C ALA A 95 -7.51 1.76 -1.78
N TYR A 96 -7.21 1.25 -2.97
CA TYR A 96 -6.98 -0.16 -3.24
C TYR A 96 -5.47 -0.47 -3.20
N GLY A 97 -5.03 -1.14 -2.15
CA GLY A 97 -3.64 -1.51 -1.90
C GLY A 97 -2.87 -0.54 -1.00
N SER A 98 -1.76 -1.03 -0.45
CA SER A 98 -0.93 -0.31 0.55
C SER A 98 -0.42 1.05 0.05
N CYS A 99 -0.10 1.17 -1.24
CA CYS A 99 0.35 2.44 -1.82
C CYS A 99 -0.74 3.51 -1.77
N ALA A 100 -1.98 3.19 -2.15
CA ALA A 100 -3.08 4.15 -2.08
C ALA A 100 -3.49 4.43 -0.63
N HIS A 101 -3.48 3.39 0.21
CA HIS A 101 -3.90 3.50 1.61
C HIS A 101 -2.92 4.31 2.46
N MET A 102 -1.60 4.06 2.33
CA MET A 102 -0.58 4.55 3.26
C MET A 102 0.68 5.12 2.57
N GLY A 103 0.75 5.08 1.24
CA GLY A 103 1.93 5.50 0.46
C GLY A 103 2.83 4.35 0.00
N GLY A 104 2.82 3.22 0.70
CA GLY A 104 3.48 1.97 0.28
C GLY A 104 5.01 2.07 0.19
N ILE A 105 5.62 1.12 -0.53
CA ILE A 105 7.07 1.09 -0.75
C ILE A 105 7.63 2.40 -1.36
N PRO A 106 6.99 3.02 -2.38
CA PRO A 106 7.47 4.30 -2.91
C PRO A 106 7.58 5.37 -1.83
N GLY A 107 6.76 5.28 -0.77
CA GLY A 107 6.76 6.19 0.37
C GLY A 107 8.10 6.34 1.08
N LEU A 108 8.98 5.33 1.04
CA LEU A 108 10.33 5.41 1.61
C LEU A 108 11.19 6.50 0.97
N ALA A 109 10.84 6.95 -0.25
CA ALA A 109 11.45 8.11 -0.89
C ALA A 109 11.34 9.39 -0.05
N ASN A 110 10.43 9.45 0.94
CA ASN A 110 10.29 10.60 1.84
C ASN A 110 11.41 10.69 2.90
N PHE A 111 12.31 9.70 3.01
CA PHE A 111 13.55 9.84 3.78
C PHE A 111 14.64 10.63 3.05
N THR A 112 14.44 10.92 1.77
CA THR A 112 15.36 11.67 0.91
C THR A 112 14.60 12.76 0.17
N THR A 113 15.30 13.53 -0.67
CA THR A 113 14.72 14.61 -1.46
C THR A 113 14.57 14.22 -2.92
N LYS A 114 13.70 14.93 -3.65
CA LYS A 114 13.64 14.83 -5.11
C LYS A 114 15.02 15.05 -5.74
N GLU A 115 15.80 16.00 -5.23
CA GLU A 115 17.11 16.34 -5.76
C GLU A 115 18.10 15.17 -5.60
N GLU A 116 18.19 14.60 -4.40
CA GLU A 116 19.04 13.44 -4.12
C GLU A 116 18.61 12.22 -4.95
N LEU A 117 17.31 11.97 -5.09
CA LEU A 117 16.79 10.91 -5.96
C LEU A 117 17.19 11.12 -7.42
N PHE A 118 17.01 12.34 -7.94
CA PHE A 118 17.33 12.65 -9.33
C PHE A 118 18.83 12.58 -9.60
N LYS A 119 19.63 13.07 -8.66
CA LYS A 119 21.08 12.90 -8.69
C LYS A 119 21.46 11.42 -8.74
N ARG A 120 20.86 10.57 -7.88
CA ARG A 120 21.15 9.13 -7.91
C ARG A 120 20.76 8.50 -9.24
N VAL A 121 19.53 8.71 -9.71
CA VAL A 121 18.98 8.02 -10.90
C VAL A 121 19.59 8.51 -12.22
N TYR A 122 19.85 9.82 -12.35
CA TYR A 122 20.25 10.42 -13.63
C TYR A 122 21.72 10.82 -13.69
N GLU A 123 22.49 10.74 -12.60
CA GLU A 123 23.91 11.14 -12.62
C GLU A 123 24.84 10.12 -11.99
N THR A 124 24.52 9.59 -10.80
CA THR A 124 25.51 8.86 -9.99
C THR A 124 25.30 7.35 -9.94
N THR A 125 24.31 6.80 -10.66
CA THR A 125 24.24 5.36 -10.91
C THR A 125 25.40 4.90 -11.77
N GLU A 126 25.92 3.73 -11.47
CA GLU A 126 27.18 3.20 -11.97
C GLU A 126 27.16 3.02 -13.51
N SER A 127 25.97 2.78 -14.07
CA SER A 127 25.74 2.60 -15.51
C SER A 127 25.34 3.89 -16.25
N THR A 128 25.16 5.02 -15.56
CA THR A 128 24.66 6.24 -16.19
C THR A 128 25.81 7.06 -16.78
N VAL A 129 25.81 7.19 -18.10
CA VAL A 129 26.72 8.08 -18.83
C VAL A 129 26.02 9.42 -19.08
N ASN A 130 26.28 10.42 -18.23
CA ASN A 130 25.66 11.74 -18.32
C ASN A 130 26.64 12.86 -17.92
N PRO A 131 27.68 13.14 -18.73
CA PRO A 131 28.71 14.12 -18.40
C PRO A 131 28.16 15.53 -18.22
N ASP A 132 27.11 15.87 -18.97
CA ASP A 132 26.48 17.19 -18.98
C ASP A 132 25.39 17.34 -17.90
N LYS A 133 25.16 16.30 -17.09
CA LYS A 133 24.15 16.26 -16.01
C LYS A 133 22.76 16.67 -16.47
N ILE A 134 22.38 16.25 -17.67
CA ILE A 134 21.07 16.53 -18.25
C ILE A 134 20.01 15.74 -17.47
N ARG A 135 18.91 16.39 -17.10
CA ARG A 135 17.80 15.78 -16.37
C ARG A 135 16.47 16.02 -17.09
N PRO A 136 15.46 15.15 -16.89
CA PRO A 136 14.11 15.41 -17.37
C PRO A 136 13.54 16.69 -16.75
N LEU A 137 13.03 17.58 -17.60
CA LEU A 137 12.32 18.79 -17.21
C LEU A 137 10.82 18.62 -17.49
N PRO A 138 9.92 19.19 -16.68
CA PRO A 138 8.48 19.12 -16.92
C PRO A 138 8.06 19.65 -18.30
N GLU A 139 8.81 20.60 -18.85
CA GLU A 139 8.57 21.15 -20.18
C GLU A 139 9.89 21.33 -20.94
N PHE A 140 9.87 21.05 -22.24
CA PHE A 140 11.00 21.28 -23.13
C PHE A 140 10.54 21.61 -24.55
N LYS A 141 11.10 22.67 -25.15
CA LYS A 141 10.73 23.09 -26.52
C LYS A 141 11.59 22.38 -27.56
N VAL A 142 10.92 21.73 -28.51
CA VAL A 142 11.50 21.13 -29.72
C VAL A 142 10.89 21.76 -30.97
N LYS A 143 11.34 21.38 -32.17
CA LYS A 143 10.83 21.94 -33.43
C LYS A 143 9.34 21.63 -33.65
N GLU A 144 8.92 20.46 -33.18
CA GLU A 144 7.57 19.91 -33.33
C GLU A 144 6.58 20.47 -32.29
N GLY A 145 7.06 21.19 -31.26
CA GLY A 145 6.23 21.78 -30.21
C GLY A 145 6.87 21.74 -28.82
N THR A 146 6.05 21.95 -27.78
CA THR A 146 6.49 21.80 -26.39
C THR A 146 6.17 20.39 -25.91
N LEU A 147 7.21 19.63 -25.55
CA LEU A 147 7.06 18.35 -24.86
C LEU A 147 6.80 18.59 -23.39
N THR A 148 5.89 17.82 -22.80
CA THR A 148 5.53 17.95 -21.39
C THR A 148 5.57 16.60 -20.69
N ILE A 149 6.09 16.56 -19.47
CA ILE A 149 6.01 15.42 -18.55
C ILE A 149 5.49 15.88 -17.18
N PRO A 150 4.90 14.98 -16.37
CA PRO A 150 4.37 15.36 -15.07
C PRO A 150 5.44 15.96 -14.14
N VAL A 151 5.05 16.97 -13.37
CA VAL A 151 5.89 17.55 -12.33
C VAL A 151 6.08 16.51 -11.23
N PHE A 152 7.32 16.07 -11.03
CA PHE A 152 7.67 15.15 -9.95
C PHE A 152 7.75 15.90 -8.62
N TYR A 153 7.04 15.42 -7.60
CA TYR A 153 7.00 16.03 -6.28
C TYR A 153 8.17 15.58 -5.40
N ASN A 154 8.41 16.33 -4.32
CA ASN A 154 9.41 15.95 -3.31
C ASN A 154 8.94 14.77 -2.45
N ASP A 155 7.65 14.74 -2.12
CA ASP A 155 7.08 13.77 -1.19
C ASP A 155 6.07 12.87 -1.91
N VAL A 156 6.04 11.60 -1.52
CA VAL A 156 4.91 10.69 -1.76
C VAL A 156 3.81 11.03 -0.78
N ARG A 157 2.57 11.01 -1.26
CA ARG A 157 1.36 11.11 -0.45
C ARG A 157 0.48 9.88 -0.63
N SER A 158 -0.20 9.46 0.44
CA SER A 158 -1.34 8.52 0.33
C SER A 158 -2.53 9.20 -0.36
N LEU A 159 -3.47 8.42 -0.87
CA LEU A 159 -4.61 8.95 -1.63
C LEU A 159 -5.47 9.92 -0.80
N ASN A 160 -5.71 9.57 0.47
CA ASN A 160 -6.53 10.36 1.40
C ASN A 160 -5.89 11.70 1.82
N GLN A 161 -4.60 11.92 1.54
CA GLN A 161 -3.94 13.21 1.74
C GLN A 161 -4.17 14.17 0.56
N VAL A 162 -4.81 13.70 -0.51
CA VAL A 162 -5.02 14.47 -1.75
C VAL A 162 -6.51 14.61 -2.08
N VAL A 163 -7.30 13.57 -1.85
CA VAL A 163 -8.75 13.54 -2.09
C VAL A 163 -9.48 12.78 -1.00
N ASP A 164 -10.77 13.03 -0.86
CA ASP A 164 -11.63 12.29 0.07
C ASP A 164 -11.83 10.83 -0.38
N VAL A 165 -11.58 9.87 0.51
CA VAL A 165 -11.60 8.43 0.23
C VAL A 165 -12.70 7.78 1.05
N ASP A 166 -13.51 6.92 0.41
CA ASP A 166 -14.65 6.29 1.08
C ASP A 166 -14.25 5.03 1.85
N TYR A 167 -13.39 4.20 1.27
CA TYR A 167 -12.95 2.93 1.88
C TYR A 167 -11.48 2.63 1.58
N TYR A 168 -10.88 1.78 2.40
CA TYR A 168 -9.52 1.30 2.23
C TYR A 168 -9.52 -0.21 2.13
N LEU A 169 -8.85 -0.77 1.12
CA LEU A 169 -8.68 -2.22 0.98
C LEU A 169 -7.18 -2.50 0.97
N PRO A 170 -6.59 -2.97 2.09
CA PRO A 170 -5.15 -2.99 2.29
C PRO A 170 -4.48 -4.22 1.67
N GLY A 171 -3.15 -4.20 1.64
CA GLY A 171 -2.29 -5.28 1.11
C GLY A 171 -1.35 -4.82 0.00
N CYS A 172 -0.24 -5.53 -0.20
CA CYS A 172 0.76 -5.22 -1.24
C CYS A 172 1.12 -6.46 -2.07
N PRO A 173 0.22 -6.94 -2.96
CA PRO A 173 -1.13 -6.41 -3.22
C PRO A 173 -2.17 -6.93 -2.23
N PRO A 174 -3.40 -6.38 -2.25
CA PRO A 174 -4.53 -7.01 -1.58
C PRO A 174 -4.75 -8.46 -1.99
N GLN A 175 -5.36 -9.25 -1.12
CA GLN A 175 -5.67 -10.64 -1.43
C GLN A 175 -6.93 -10.73 -2.31
N THR A 176 -6.83 -11.54 -3.36
CA THR A 176 -7.87 -11.74 -4.36
C THR A 176 -9.21 -12.15 -3.75
N GLU A 177 -9.21 -13.02 -2.74
CA GLU A 177 -10.43 -13.49 -2.10
C GLU A 177 -11.15 -12.33 -1.37
N ARG A 178 -10.38 -11.39 -0.79
CA ARG A 178 -10.93 -10.20 -0.13
C ARG A 178 -11.52 -9.21 -1.12
N LEU A 179 -10.93 -9.10 -2.31
CA LEU A 179 -11.47 -8.28 -3.40
C LEU A 179 -12.84 -8.83 -3.83
N VAL A 180 -12.96 -10.15 -4.06
CA VAL A 180 -14.21 -10.80 -4.46
C VAL A 180 -15.28 -10.63 -3.37
N GLU A 181 -14.94 -10.83 -2.10
CA GLU A 181 -15.88 -10.63 -0.98
C GLU A 181 -16.42 -9.19 -0.94
N VAL A 182 -15.54 -8.18 -1.07
CA VAL A 182 -15.93 -6.77 -1.06
C VAL A 182 -16.77 -6.43 -2.29
N PHE A 183 -16.39 -6.93 -3.47
CA PHE A 183 -17.16 -6.73 -4.69
C PHE A 183 -18.55 -7.34 -4.60
N LEU A 184 -18.66 -8.59 -4.13
CA LEU A 184 -19.92 -9.28 -3.91
C LEU A 184 -20.81 -8.52 -2.92
N ALA A 185 -20.25 -8.02 -1.82
CA ALA A 185 -21.00 -7.19 -0.87
C ALA A 185 -21.61 -5.94 -1.53
N ILE A 186 -20.87 -5.29 -2.43
CA ILE A 186 -21.35 -4.12 -3.19
C ILE A 186 -22.49 -4.50 -4.15
N VAL A 187 -22.32 -5.54 -4.99
CA VAL A 187 -23.32 -5.90 -6.02
C VAL A 187 -24.57 -6.60 -5.47
N THR A 188 -24.46 -7.19 -4.27
CA THR A 188 -25.60 -7.77 -3.55
C THR A 188 -26.38 -6.74 -2.75
N GLY A 189 -25.87 -5.52 -2.60
CA GLY A 189 -26.51 -4.46 -1.82
C GLY A 189 -26.41 -4.69 -0.31
N ALA A 190 -25.35 -5.39 0.14
CA ALA A 190 -25.09 -5.56 1.56
C ALA A 190 -24.90 -4.20 2.24
N GLN A 191 -25.23 -4.13 3.54
CA GLN A 191 -25.00 -2.92 4.31
C GLN A 191 -23.50 -2.66 4.41
N LEU A 192 -23.05 -1.60 3.73
CA LEU A 192 -21.64 -1.21 3.75
C LEU A 192 -21.27 -0.64 5.13
N PRO A 193 -20.03 -0.87 5.59
CA PRO A 193 -19.55 -0.28 6.83
C PRO A 193 -19.48 1.26 6.71
N PRO A 194 -19.31 1.98 7.83
CA PRO A 194 -19.17 3.43 7.80
C PRO A 194 -18.03 3.88 6.88
N LYS A 195 -18.20 5.05 6.27
CA LYS A 195 -17.16 5.71 5.48
C LYS A 195 -15.87 5.85 6.28
N GLY A 196 -14.73 5.58 5.63
CA GLY A 196 -13.41 5.57 6.24
C GLY A 196 -12.98 4.20 6.75
N SER A 197 -13.84 3.19 6.67
CA SER A 197 -13.51 1.84 7.12
C SER A 197 -12.46 1.18 6.24
N VAL A 198 -11.62 0.36 6.89
CA VAL A 198 -10.75 -0.60 6.21
C VAL A 198 -11.55 -1.88 5.99
N VAL A 199 -11.78 -2.25 4.74
CA VAL A 199 -12.56 -3.43 4.33
C VAL A 199 -11.62 -4.55 3.87
N GLY A 200 -12.08 -5.80 3.91
CA GLY A 200 -11.27 -6.95 3.50
C GLY A 200 -10.07 -7.22 4.42
N ALA A 201 -10.10 -6.72 5.66
CA ALA A 201 -9.08 -6.94 6.68
C ALA A 201 -9.72 -7.01 8.06
N ASN A 202 -9.04 -7.68 9.00
CA ASN A 202 -9.50 -7.77 10.39
C ASN A 202 -9.24 -6.46 11.14
N VAL A 203 -10.01 -6.24 12.20
CA VAL A 203 -9.76 -5.13 13.14
C VAL A 203 -8.63 -5.44 14.10
N LYS A 204 -8.37 -6.73 14.34
CA LYS A 204 -7.30 -7.23 15.20
C LYS A 204 -5.98 -7.36 14.45
N THR A 205 -4.91 -7.56 15.22
CA THR A 205 -3.57 -7.74 14.68
C THR A 205 -3.41 -9.08 14.00
N GLN A 206 -2.34 -9.25 13.21
CA GLN A 206 -2.01 -10.52 12.61
C GLN A 206 -1.62 -11.57 13.66
N CYS A 207 -1.22 -11.16 14.86
CA CYS A 207 -0.89 -12.09 15.95
C CYS A 207 -2.07 -12.99 16.35
N ASP A 208 -3.31 -12.50 16.18
CA ASP A 208 -4.55 -13.22 16.49
C ASP A 208 -4.83 -14.40 15.53
N GLU A 209 -4.33 -14.33 14.28
CA GLU A 209 -4.46 -15.40 13.29
C GLU A 209 -3.16 -16.22 13.12
N CYS A 210 -2.07 -15.81 13.76
CA CYS A 210 -0.75 -16.41 13.58
C CYS A 210 -0.61 -17.73 14.35
N GLU A 211 -0.29 -18.81 13.63
CA GLU A 211 -0.14 -20.17 14.15
C GLU A 211 1.15 -20.42 14.97
N ARG A 212 2.14 -19.52 14.92
CA ARG A 212 3.37 -19.66 15.71
C ARG A 212 3.12 -19.55 17.21
N LYS A 213 3.83 -20.37 17.99
CA LYS A 213 3.74 -20.44 19.46
C LYS A 213 4.32 -19.18 20.09
N LYS A 214 3.59 -18.60 21.04
CA LYS A 214 3.96 -17.35 21.74
C LYS A 214 4.02 -17.66 23.23
N THR A 215 5.14 -17.39 23.87
CA THR A 215 5.33 -17.62 25.31
C THR A 215 4.87 -16.40 26.11
N GLU A 216 4.66 -16.59 27.42
CA GLU A 216 4.28 -15.49 28.33
C GLU A 216 5.47 -14.56 28.63
N ASN A 217 6.70 -15.07 28.59
CA ASN A 217 7.93 -14.33 28.89
C ASN A 217 8.71 -13.98 27.62
N LYS A 218 8.24 -12.95 26.91
CA LYS A 218 8.81 -12.46 25.64
C LYS A 218 10.06 -11.60 25.87
N LYS A 219 11.16 -12.23 26.25
CA LYS A 219 12.41 -11.56 26.62
C LYS A 219 13.50 -11.85 25.59
N ILE A 220 14.07 -10.79 25.02
CA ILE A 220 15.04 -10.84 23.93
C ILE A 220 16.31 -10.12 24.36
N LYS A 221 17.46 -10.76 24.11
CA LYS A 221 18.81 -10.22 24.37
C LYS A 221 19.59 -9.86 23.11
N LYS A 222 19.03 -10.13 21.93
CA LYS A 222 19.65 -9.84 20.64
C LYS A 222 18.63 -9.89 19.51
N PHE A 223 18.72 -8.95 18.58
CA PHE A 223 18.01 -9.01 17.32
C PHE A 223 18.87 -9.64 16.23
N TYR A 224 18.21 -10.41 15.36
CA TYR A 224 18.79 -11.09 14.21
C TYR A 224 18.04 -10.69 12.95
N ARG A 225 18.79 -10.56 11.86
CA ARG A 225 18.22 -10.57 10.51
C ARG A 225 17.83 -12.01 10.16
N PRO A 226 16.82 -12.22 9.29
CA PRO A 226 16.31 -13.55 9.01
C PRO A 226 17.34 -14.60 8.54
N TRP A 227 18.49 -14.20 8.00
CA TRP A 227 19.57 -15.12 7.56
C TRP A 227 20.68 -15.33 8.60
N GLN A 228 20.65 -14.61 9.72
CA GLN A 228 21.67 -14.71 10.77
C GLN A 228 21.34 -15.79 11.81
N ILE A 229 20.14 -16.37 11.72
CA ILE A 229 19.61 -17.37 12.66
C ILE A 229 18.89 -18.45 11.87
N GLU A 230 18.94 -19.68 12.38
CA GLU A 230 18.13 -20.79 11.90
C GLU A 230 16.79 -20.78 12.62
N ASP A 231 15.70 -20.67 11.85
CA ASP A 231 14.34 -20.67 12.40
C ASP A 231 13.91 -22.08 12.82
N ASP A 232 13.35 -22.21 14.02
CA ASP A 232 12.87 -23.50 14.54
C ASP A 232 11.52 -23.97 13.96
N GLY A 233 10.88 -23.15 13.12
CA GLY A 233 9.62 -23.44 12.47
C GLY A 233 8.37 -23.29 13.34
N GLU A 234 8.50 -23.14 14.66
CA GLU A 234 7.38 -23.18 15.60
C GLU A 234 7.24 -21.91 16.44
N THR A 235 8.35 -21.39 16.95
CA THR A 235 8.39 -20.27 17.88
C THR A 235 8.12 -18.96 17.15
N CYS A 236 7.45 -18.03 17.81
CA CYS A 236 7.23 -16.67 17.31
C CYS A 236 8.56 -16.03 16.86
N PHE A 237 8.60 -15.50 15.63
CA PHE A 237 9.79 -14.82 15.10
C PHE A 237 10.33 -13.73 16.03
N LEU A 238 9.43 -12.92 16.63
CA LEU A 238 9.88 -11.89 17.57
C LEU A 238 10.56 -12.50 18.79
N GLU A 239 10.06 -13.60 19.34
CA GLU A 239 10.66 -14.26 20.50
C GLU A 239 12.01 -14.91 20.16
N GLN A 240 12.23 -15.27 18.89
CA GLN A 240 13.54 -15.69 18.38
C GLN A 240 14.50 -14.51 18.08
N GLY A 241 14.07 -13.27 18.31
CA GLY A 241 14.85 -12.07 18.01
C GLY A 241 14.78 -11.62 16.55
N VAL A 242 13.86 -12.16 15.73
CA VAL A 242 13.65 -11.74 14.33
C VAL A 242 12.49 -10.76 14.25
N ILE A 243 12.75 -9.55 13.75
CA ILE A 243 11.72 -8.51 13.62
C ILE A 243 10.58 -8.96 12.70
N CYS A 244 9.38 -9.06 13.28
CA CYS A 244 8.13 -9.36 12.60
C CYS A 244 7.09 -8.28 12.92
N MET A 245 6.52 -7.67 11.89
CA MET A 245 5.56 -6.55 12.02
C MET A 245 4.14 -6.98 12.42
N GLY A 246 3.92 -8.27 12.69
CA GLY A 246 2.60 -8.83 13.02
C GLY A 246 1.81 -8.07 14.11
N PRO A 247 2.44 -7.67 15.24
CA PRO A 247 1.76 -6.91 16.30
C PRO A 247 1.29 -5.50 15.90
N ALA A 248 1.85 -4.94 14.82
CA ALA A 248 1.53 -3.61 14.33
C ALA A 248 0.76 -3.66 12.99
N THR A 249 0.25 -4.83 12.61
CA THR A 249 -0.37 -5.07 11.30
C THR A 249 -1.72 -5.75 11.45
N ARG A 250 -2.73 -5.32 10.69
CA ARG A 250 -4.04 -5.99 10.62
C ARG A 250 -3.92 -7.43 10.15
N GLY A 251 -4.76 -8.30 10.72
CA GLY A 251 -5.02 -9.63 10.17
C GLY A 251 -5.89 -9.57 8.91
N GLY A 252 -6.21 -10.74 8.35
CA GLY A 252 -7.04 -10.89 7.15
C GLY A 252 -6.24 -11.22 5.88
N CYS A 253 -4.91 -11.27 5.96
CA CYS A 253 -4.07 -11.75 4.85
C CYS A 253 -3.89 -13.27 4.86
N GLY A 254 -4.40 -13.96 5.89
CA GLY A 254 -4.20 -15.39 6.10
C GLY A 254 -2.75 -15.74 6.47
N PHE A 255 -2.03 -14.78 7.09
CA PHE A 255 -0.66 -14.92 7.57
C PHE A 255 0.31 -15.62 6.59
N ARG A 256 0.14 -15.39 5.28
CA ARG A 256 0.87 -16.08 4.19
C ARG A 256 2.39 -15.99 4.31
N CYS A 257 2.92 -14.85 4.75
CA CYS A 257 4.37 -14.72 4.99
C CYS A 257 4.84 -15.75 6.03
N ILE A 258 4.11 -15.88 7.13
CA ILE A 258 4.45 -16.79 8.23
C ILE A 258 4.36 -18.24 7.76
N LYS A 259 3.32 -18.60 6.99
CA LYS A 259 3.21 -19.93 6.35
C LYS A 259 4.37 -20.23 5.40
N GLY A 260 4.86 -19.21 4.69
CA GLY A 260 6.04 -19.28 3.83
C GLY A 260 7.37 -19.14 4.58
N ASN A 261 7.37 -19.32 5.90
CA ASN A 261 8.52 -19.17 6.78
C ASN A 261 9.26 -17.81 6.68
N ALA A 262 8.50 -16.71 6.63
CA ALA A 262 9.05 -15.36 6.63
C ALA A 262 8.30 -14.45 7.61
N PRO A 263 8.99 -13.55 8.34
CA PRO A 263 8.33 -12.61 9.24
C PRO A 263 7.43 -11.64 8.47
N CYS A 264 6.35 -11.22 9.13
CA CYS A 264 5.45 -10.20 8.58
C CYS A 264 6.20 -8.90 8.30
N ARG A 265 5.88 -8.28 7.15
CA ARG A 265 6.47 -7.01 6.71
C ARG A 265 5.54 -5.80 6.89
N GLY A 266 4.29 -6.01 7.30
CA GLY A 266 3.36 -4.92 7.61
C GLY A 266 2.58 -4.31 6.45
N CYS A 267 2.44 -5.03 5.33
CA CYS A 267 1.77 -4.50 4.14
C CYS A 267 0.26 -4.26 4.28
N TYR A 268 -0.38 -4.87 5.28
CA TYR A 268 -1.81 -4.71 5.57
C TYR A 268 -2.13 -3.46 6.41
N GLY A 269 -1.10 -2.76 6.90
CA GLY A 269 -1.27 -1.54 7.66
C GLY A 269 -1.79 -1.74 9.09
N PRO A 270 -1.92 -0.64 9.85
CA PRO A 270 -2.15 -0.66 11.29
C PRO A 270 -3.59 -1.04 11.67
N PRO A 271 -3.80 -1.74 12.81
CA PRO A 271 -5.13 -1.90 13.40
C PRO A 271 -5.69 -0.54 13.88
N PRO A 272 -7.01 -0.41 14.12
CA PRO A 272 -7.65 0.86 14.44
C PRO A 272 -7.10 1.56 15.70
N ASP A 273 -6.66 0.78 16.68
CA ASP A 273 -6.15 1.22 17.99
C ASP A 273 -4.68 1.67 17.96
N ALA A 274 -3.96 1.41 16.86
CA ALA A 274 -2.55 1.73 16.73
C ALA A 274 -2.22 2.32 15.34
N PRO A 275 -2.71 3.53 15.02
CA PRO A 275 -2.69 4.08 13.65
C PRO A 275 -1.30 4.38 13.08
N ASP A 276 -0.27 4.46 13.92
CA ASP A 276 1.12 4.53 13.48
C ASP A 276 1.81 3.18 13.75
N PRO A 277 2.03 2.34 12.72
CA PRO A 277 2.58 1.00 12.92
C PRO A 277 4.02 1.03 13.42
N GLY A 278 4.79 2.08 13.10
CA GLY A 278 6.18 2.16 13.52
C GLY A 278 6.32 2.51 15.00
N SER A 279 5.52 3.45 15.51
CA SER A 279 5.48 3.74 16.95
C SER A 279 4.98 2.54 17.75
N LYS A 280 3.97 1.82 17.23
CA LYS A 280 3.49 0.57 17.85
C LYS A 280 4.59 -0.50 17.90
N MET A 281 5.37 -0.64 16.83
CA MET A 281 6.47 -1.60 16.79
C MET A 281 7.60 -1.22 17.75
N MET A 282 7.97 0.06 17.81
CA MET A 282 8.96 0.55 18.78
C MET A 282 8.51 0.29 20.22
N SER A 283 7.24 0.56 20.53
CA SER A 283 6.65 0.25 21.85
C SER A 283 6.69 -1.25 22.14
N ALA A 284 6.33 -2.11 21.18
CA ALA A 284 6.38 -3.55 21.35
C ALA A 284 7.82 -4.05 21.60
N ILE A 285 8.80 -3.55 20.85
CA ILE A 285 10.21 -3.91 21.01
C ILE A 285 10.73 -3.51 22.38
N ALA A 286 10.46 -2.28 22.82
CA ALA A 286 10.89 -1.80 24.14
C ALA A 286 10.40 -2.71 25.28
N THR A 287 9.18 -3.26 25.17
CA THR A 287 8.64 -4.19 26.18
C THR A 287 9.26 -5.59 26.17
N MET A 288 9.98 -5.97 25.10
CA MET A 288 10.59 -7.29 24.96
C MET A 288 12.08 -7.32 25.29
N ILE A 289 12.73 -6.18 25.47
CA ILE A 289 14.17 -6.12 25.78
C ILE A 289 14.40 -6.64 27.20
N ASP A 290 15.24 -7.68 27.33
CA ASP A 290 15.55 -8.31 28.61
C ASP A 290 16.75 -7.67 29.31
N SER A 291 16.68 -6.37 29.56
CA SER A 291 17.66 -5.66 30.37
C SER A 291 17.09 -4.38 30.98
N ASN A 292 17.62 -4.00 32.14
CA ASN A 292 17.42 -2.70 32.77
C ASN A 292 18.71 -1.85 32.77
N ASP A 293 19.80 -2.37 32.19
CA ASP A 293 21.07 -1.65 32.05
C ASP A 293 21.10 -0.89 30.73
N GLU A 294 21.37 0.41 30.78
CA GLU A 294 21.34 1.31 29.62
C GLU A 294 22.27 0.86 28.49
N LYS A 295 23.50 0.43 28.81
CA LYS A 295 24.50 0.02 27.81
C LYS A 295 24.13 -1.31 27.15
N GLU A 296 23.56 -2.23 27.91
CA GLU A 296 23.05 -3.48 27.35
C GLU A 296 21.85 -3.23 26.44
N ILE A 297 20.92 -2.34 26.84
CA ILE A 297 19.77 -1.95 26.01
C ILE A 297 20.22 -1.34 24.68
N GLU A 298 21.17 -0.38 24.71
CA GLU A 298 21.73 0.21 23.50
C GLU A 298 22.30 -0.85 22.56
N LYS A 299 23.12 -1.76 23.08
CA LYS A 299 23.72 -2.87 22.31
C LYS A 299 22.67 -3.81 21.70
N ILE A 300 21.55 -4.03 22.40
CA ILE A 300 20.44 -4.84 21.87
C ILE A 300 19.77 -4.11 20.71
N ILE A 301 19.47 -2.81 20.88
CA ILE A 301 18.80 -1.98 19.88
C ILE A 301 19.67 -1.81 18.63
N GLU A 302 21.00 -1.68 18.78
CA GLU A 302 21.96 -1.65 17.67
C GLU A 302 21.90 -2.90 16.78
N GLY A 303 21.32 -4.00 17.25
CA GLY A 303 21.04 -5.18 16.42
C GLY A 303 19.94 -4.97 15.37
N ILE A 304 19.26 -3.82 15.38
CA ILE A 304 18.25 -3.44 14.38
C ILE A 304 18.89 -2.48 13.37
N ASP A 305 19.38 -3.01 12.25
CA ASP A 305 20.14 -2.25 11.23
C ASP A 305 19.39 -1.02 10.66
N ASP A 306 18.09 -1.16 10.38
CA ASP A 306 17.28 -0.12 9.72
C ASP A 306 15.86 -0.08 10.32
N PRO A 307 15.69 0.52 11.51
CA PRO A 307 14.37 0.61 12.14
C PRO A 307 13.41 1.45 11.31
N ALA A 308 13.90 2.52 10.67
CA ALA A 308 13.09 3.44 9.88
C ALA A 308 12.48 2.74 8.65
N GLY A 309 13.30 2.07 7.83
CA GLY A 309 12.83 1.33 6.66
C GLY A 309 12.10 0.04 7.01
N THR A 310 12.37 -0.58 8.17
CA THR A 310 11.67 -1.79 8.61
C THR A 310 10.28 -1.47 9.16
N PHE A 311 10.17 -0.48 10.05
CA PHE A 311 8.92 -0.16 10.75
C PHE A 311 7.94 0.66 9.90
N TYR A 312 8.46 1.46 8.95
CA TYR A 312 7.66 2.31 8.07
C TYR A 312 7.65 1.85 6.60
N ARG A 313 8.03 0.60 6.34
CA ARG A 313 8.20 0.03 4.99
C ARG A 313 7.07 0.36 4.00
N PHE A 314 5.82 0.37 4.48
CA PHE A 314 4.63 0.60 3.66
C PHE A 314 3.84 1.85 4.07
N SER A 315 4.27 2.57 5.11
CA SER A 315 3.42 3.55 5.80
C SER A 315 4.10 4.86 6.13
N LEU A 316 5.34 5.09 5.67
CA LEU A 316 6.05 6.34 5.96
C LEU A 316 5.21 7.59 5.62
N PRO A 317 4.57 7.72 4.44
CA PRO A 317 3.78 8.92 4.12
C PRO A 317 2.57 9.16 5.02
N SER A 318 1.95 8.10 5.54
CA SER A 318 0.80 8.21 6.46
C SER A 318 1.18 8.21 7.94
N SER A 319 2.45 7.99 8.27
CA SER A 319 2.96 8.00 9.65
C SER A 319 2.91 9.38 10.28
N LEU A 320 3.17 9.44 11.59
CA LEU A 320 3.41 10.68 12.32
C LEU A 320 4.66 11.42 11.82
N LEU A 321 5.68 10.68 11.38
CA LEU A 321 6.94 11.24 10.88
C LEU A 321 6.78 11.86 9.48
N ARG A 322 6.04 11.19 8.60
CA ARG A 322 5.74 11.54 7.18
C ARG A 322 6.94 11.60 6.24
N ARG A 323 8.03 12.24 6.67
CA ARG A 323 9.25 12.51 5.90
C ARG A 323 10.41 12.87 6.84
N LYS A 324 11.63 12.84 6.31
CA LYS A 324 12.79 13.43 6.98
C LYS A 324 12.65 14.96 7.02
N LEU A 325 12.93 15.56 8.17
CA LEU A 325 13.09 17.02 8.28
C LEU A 325 14.44 17.40 7.67
N ILE A 326 14.42 18.39 6.78
CA ILE A 326 15.59 18.92 6.06
C ILE A 326 15.88 20.30 6.60
#